data_AF-A0A0B5FVG1-F1
#
_entry.id   AF-A0A0B5FVG1-F1
#
_cell.length_a   1.000
_cell.length_b   1.000
_cell.length_c   1.000
_cell.angle_alpha   90.00
_cell.angle_beta   90.00
_cell.angle_gamma   90.00
#
_symmetry.space_group_name_H-M   'P 1'
#
loop_
_entity.id
_entity.type
_entity.pdbx_description
1 polymer ?
#
loop_
_entity_poly.entity_id
_entity_poly.type
_entity_poly.pdbx_seq_one_letter_code
_entity_poly.pdbx_strand_id
1 'polypeptide(L)'
;MSGECSFDKNVSLDEVYKTVDLSISQYRDILDALERFGETLGKVDSEQISLFAEELRQRQQQAAEIDADVERGVCALNCKDATLEAVLERRTRIMARVREHNQLLSEKIRGMMSVISEELTQARIGKAAMSGYRGQDQGKGSILTSIF
;
A
#
# COMPACT_ATOMS: atom_id res chain seq x y z
N MET A 1 -9.39 -5.74 32.40
CA MET A 1 -9.88 -4.34 32.39
C MET A 1 -11.11 -4.33 31.51
N SER A 2 -12.28 -4.49 32.13
CA SER A 2 -13.56 -4.61 31.44
C SER A 2 -14.12 -3.20 31.30
N GLY A 3 -13.96 -2.60 30.12
CA GLY A 3 -14.62 -1.35 29.79
C GLY A 3 -16.11 -1.62 29.64
N GLU A 4 -16.91 -1.08 30.55
CA GLU A 4 -18.36 -1.15 30.51
C GLU A 4 -18.87 -0.51 29.20
N CYS A 5 -19.36 -1.36 28.30
CA CYS A 5 -20.06 -0.93 27.09
C CYS A 5 -21.44 -0.40 27.51
N SER A 6 -21.52 0.89 27.84
CA SER A 6 -22.78 1.57 28.13
C SER A 6 -23.18 2.41 26.91
N PHE A 7 -24.07 1.91 26.04
CA PHE A 7 -24.69 2.72 24.98
C PHE A 7 -26.13 2.29 24.64
N ASP A 8 -26.84 3.25 24.05
CA ASP A 8 -28.28 3.47 23.99
C ASP A 8 -29.17 2.38 23.34
N LYS A 9 -30.47 2.49 23.65
CA LYS A 9 -31.57 1.58 23.30
C LYS A 9 -31.71 1.28 21.79
N ASN A 10 -31.99 -0.01 21.53
CA ASN A 10 -32.47 -0.61 20.26
C ASN A 10 -31.46 -0.80 19.12
N VAL A 11 -30.26 -1.34 19.38
CA VAL A 11 -29.47 -1.98 18.31
C VAL A 11 -30.03 -3.38 18.07
N SER A 12 -30.55 -3.63 16.87
CA SER A 12 -31.03 -4.97 16.49
C SER A 12 -29.91 -5.83 15.92
N LEU A 13 -30.05 -7.15 16.08
CA LEU A 13 -29.14 -8.13 15.50
C LEU A 13 -29.05 -7.98 13.96
N ASP A 14 -30.17 -7.70 13.30
CA ASP A 14 -30.25 -7.49 11.85
C ASP A 14 -29.45 -6.25 11.38
N GLU A 15 -29.51 -5.15 12.13
CA GLU A 15 -28.72 -3.95 11.83
C GLU A 15 -27.22 -4.24 11.93
N VAL A 16 -26.79 -4.98 12.95
CA VAL A 16 -25.37 -5.34 13.07
C VAL A 16 -24.92 -6.29 11.97
N TYR A 17 -25.74 -7.27 11.58
CA TYR A 17 -25.43 -8.09 10.42
C TYR A 17 -25.23 -7.24 9.15
N LYS A 18 -26.13 -6.30 8.89
CA LYS A 18 -26.02 -5.38 7.75
C LYS A 18 -24.75 -4.56 7.80
N THR A 19 -24.38 -4.03 8.97
CA THR A 19 -23.15 -3.24 9.13
C THR A 19 -21.90 -4.10 8.94
N VAL A 20 -21.89 -5.34 9.45
CA VAL A 20 -20.76 -6.25 9.26
C VAL A 20 -20.63 -6.68 7.79
N ASP A 21 -21.74 -6.95 7.10
CA ASP A 21 -21.72 -7.28 5.67
C ASP A 21 -21.27 -6.09 4.82
N LEU A 22 -21.65 -4.87 5.18
CA LEU A 22 -21.15 -3.65 4.55
C LEU A 22 -19.64 -3.50 4.73
N SER A 23 -19.13 -3.72 5.95
CA SER A 23 -17.69 -3.73 6.24
C SER A 23 -16.96 -4.79 5.41
N ILE A 24 -17.51 -6.00 5.30
CA ILE A 24 -16.98 -7.07 4.44
C ILE A 24 -16.91 -6.62 2.97
N SER A 25 -17.94 -5.95 2.47
CA SER A 25 -17.96 -5.44 1.09
C SER A 25 -16.86 -4.41 0.86
N GLN A 26 -16.70 -3.45 1.78
CA GLN A 26 -15.63 -2.44 1.72
C GLN A 26 -14.23 -3.06 1.68
N TYR A 27 -13.97 -4.04 2.54
CA TYR A 27 -12.68 -4.73 2.54
C TYR A 27 -12.44 -5.56 1.28
N ARG A 28 -13.49 -6.06 0.62
CA ARG A 28 -13.37 -6.69 -0.71
C ARG A 28 -13.04 -5.67 -1.78
N ASP A 29 -13.70 -4.52 -1.79
CA ASP A 29 -13.42 -3.48 -2.77
C ASP A 29 -11.97 -2.97 -2.65
N ILE A 30 -11.46 -2.85 -1.42
CA ILE A 30 -10.06 -2.54 -1.16
C ILE A 30 -9.15 -3.65 -1.69
N LEU A 31 -9.48 -4.91 -1.41
CA LEU A 31 -8.68 -6.05 -1.85
C LEU A 31 -8.60 -6.13 -3.38
N ASP A 32 -9.74 -6.01 -4.06
CA ASP A 32 -9.83 -6.01 -5.53
C ASP A 32 -9.03 -4.85 -6.12
N ALA A 33 -9.06 -3.67 -5.49
CA ALA A 33 -8.26 -2.53 -5.92
C ALA A 33 -6.75 -2.80 -5.79
N LEU A 34 -6.31 -3.41 -4.68
CA LEU A 34 -4.91 -3.82 -4.47
C LEU A 34 -4.47 -4.89 -5.48
N GLU A 35 -5.30 -5.92 -5.71
CA GLU A 35 -5.01 -6.99 -6.66
C GLU A 35 -4.85 -6.42 -8.08
N ARG A 36 -5.80 -5.60 -8.55
CA ARG A 36 -5.74 -4.95 -9.88
C ARG A 36 -4.52 -4.04 -10.02
N PHE A 37 -4.24 -3.22 -9.02
CA PHE A 37 -3.08 -2.34 -9.06
C PHE A 37 -1.77 -3.14 -9.10
N GLY A 38 -1.71 -4.26 -8.38
CA GLY A 38 -0.57 -5.18 -8.39
C GLY A 38 -0.29 -5.82 -9.74
N GLU A 39 -1.32 -6.12 -10.52
CA GLU A 39 -1.19 -6.64 -11.89
C GLU A 39 -0.65 -5.59 -12.86
N THR A 40 -0.98 -4.31 -12.63
CA THR A 40 -0.57 -3.21 -13.51
C THR A 40 0.71 -2.50 -13.06
N LEU A 41 1.23 -2.78 -11.86
CA LEU A 41 2.30 -2.01 -11.22
C LEU A 41 3.56 -1.83 -12.09
N GLY A 42 3.91 -2.84 -12.90
CA GLY A 42 5.08 -2.75 -13.80
C GLY A 42 4.90 -1.81 -15.01
N LYS A 43 3.70 -1.28 -15.23
CA LYS A 43 3.33 -0.46 -16.40
C LYS A 43 2.86 0.95 -16.03
N VAL A 44 2.72 1.23 -14.74
CA VAL A 44 2.22 2.52 -14.24
C VAL A 44 3.38 3.46 -13.95
N ASP A 45 3.14 4.76 -14.11
CA ASP A 45 4.09 5.81 -13.74
C ASP A 45 3.88 6.28 -12.28
N SER A 46 4.74 7.21 -11.84
CA SER A 46 4.68 7.76 -10.48
C SER A 46 3.39 8.53 -10.19
N GLU A 47 2.76 9.12 -11.19
CA GLU A 47 1.49 9.86 -11.02
C GLU A 47 0.35 8.89 -10.73
N GLN A 48 0.25 7.81 -11.52
CA GLN A 48 -0.72 6.74 -11.33
C GLN A 48 -0.55 6.03 -9.99
N ILE A 49 0.69 5.83 -9.53
CA ILE A 49 0.97 5.29 -8.18
C ILE A 49 0.42 6.24 -7.11
N SER A 50 0.61 7.56 -7.28
CA SER A 50 0.15 8.57 -6.33
C SER A 50 -1.38 8.67 -6.29
N LEU A 51 -2.05 8.62 -7.45
CA LEU A 51 -3.51 8.60 -7.55
C LEU A 51 -4.10 7.36 -6.87
N PHE A 52 -3.51 6.19 -7.10
CA PHE A 52 -3.94 4.96 -6.45
C PHE A 52 -3.75 5.02 -4.93
N ALA A 53 -2.64 5.59 -4.44
CA ALA A 53 -2.40 5.75 -3.00
C ALA A 53 -3.46 6.65 -2.33
N GLU A 54 -3.90 7.70 -3.02
CA GLU A 54 -4.96 8.58 -2.53
C GLU A 54 -6.33 7.87 -2.54
N GLU A 55 -6.67 7.15 -3.62
CA GLU A 55 -7.90 6.35 -3.67
C GLU A 55 -7.92 5.30 -2.54
N LEU A 56 -6.81 4.60 -2.33
CA LEU A 56 -6.68 3.60 -1.28
C LEU A 56 -6.86 4.23 0.11
N ARG A 57 -6.30 5.41 0.35
CA ARG A 57 -6.48 6.16 1.60
C ARG A 57 -7.94 6.51 1.85
N GLN A 58 -8.65 6.98 0.82
CA GLN A 58 -10.07 7.32 0.93
C GLN A 58 -10.92 6.09 1.26
N ARG A 59 -10.67 4.96 0.58
CA ARG A 59 -11.35 3.69 0.87
C ARG A 59 -11.07 3.19 2.28
N GLN A 60 -9.83 3.30 2.75
CA GLN A 60 -9.46 2.94 4.12
C GLN A 60 -10.13 3.83 5.17
N GLN A 61 -10.26 5.13 4.90
CA GLN A 61 -10.97 6.05 5.78
C GLN A 61 -12.46 5.68 5.89
N GLN A 62 -13.11 5.38 4.77
CA GLN A 62 -14.51 4.91 4.75
C GLN A 62 -14.68 3.58 5.50
N ALA A 63 -13.74 2.63 5.32
CA ALA A 63 -13.75 1.38 6.05
C ALA A 63 -13.59 1.61 7.57
N ALA A 64 -12.74 2.55 7.99
CA ALA A 64 -12.56 2.87 9.41
C ALA A 64 -13.83 3.44 10.07
N GLU A 65 -14.62 4.24 9.35
CA GLU A 65 -15.90 4.76 9.83
C GLU A 65 -16.91 3.62 10.06
N ILE A 66 -17.02 2.70 9.10
CA ILE A 66 -17.90 1.53 9.21
C ILE A 66 -17.41 0.57 10.29
N ASP A 67 -16.10 0.45 10.48
CA ASP A 67 -15.53 -0.39 11.54
C ASP A 67 -15.90 0.12 12.93
N ALA A 68 -15.93 1.44 13.13
CA ALA A 68 -16.43 2.04 14.37
C ALA A 68 -17.92 1.71 14.59
N ASP A 69 -18.73 1.65 13.52
CA ASP A 69 -20.14 1.22 13.61
C ASP A 69 -20.27 -0.26 13.96
N VAL A 70 -19.45 -1.13 13.35
CA VAL A 70 -19.40 -2.57 13.70
C VAL A 70 -19.04 -2.75 15.17
N GLU A 71 -17.99 -2.09 15.64
CA GLU A 71 -17.54 -2.17 17.04
C GLU A 71 -18.63 -1.70 18.00
N ARG A 72 -19.26 -0.56 17.73
CA ARG A 72 -20.39 -0.06 18.52
C ARG A 72 -21.54 -1.06 18.56
N GLY A 73 -21.94 -1.60 17.41
CA GLY A 73 -23.05 -2.53 17.28
C GLY A 73 -22.80 -3.85 18.01
N VAL A 74 -21.63 -4.46 17.81
CA VAL A 74 -21.26 -5.73 18.44
C VAL A 74 -21.18 -5.57 19.97
N CYS A 75 -20.60 -4.47 20.45
CA CYS A 75 -20.54 -4.16 21.88
C CYS A 75 -21.94 -3.97 22.50
N ALA A 76 -22.87 -3.34 21.78
CA ALA A 76 -24.22 -3.10 22.26
C ALA A 76 -25.10 -4.37 22.33
N LEU A 77 -24.87 -5.35 21.46
CA LEU A 77 -25.73 -6.52 21.34
C LEU A 77 -25.69 -7.47 22.54
N ASN A 78 -24.61 -7.45 23.34
CA ASN A 78 -24.40 -8.27 24.55
C ASN A 78 -24.99 -9.70 24.45
N CYS A 79 -24.87 -10.34 23.28
CA CYS A 79 -25.43 -11.65 23.00
C CYS A 79 -24.37 -12.54 22.37
N LYS A 80 -24.43 -13.83 22.66
CA LYS A 80 -23.61 -14.84 21.99
C LYS A 80 -24.42 -15.43 20.84
N ASP A 81 -24.12 -15.00 19.62
CA ASP A 81 -24.71 -15.53 18.40
C ASP A 81 -23.61 -16.16 17.54
N ALA A 82 -23.71 -17.47 17.30
CA ALA A 82 -22.70 -18.22 16.55
C ALA A 82 -22.62 -17.83 15.07
N THR A 83 -23.73 -17.34 14.50
CA THR A 83 -23.75 -16.86 13.13
C THR A 83 -23.03 -15.51 13.04
N LEU A 84 -23.22 -14.63 14.02
CA LEU A 84 -22.52 -13.36 14.09
C LEU A 84 -21.01 -13.57 14.25
N GLU A 85 -20.62 -14.51 15.11
CA GLU A 85 -19.22 -14.93 15.26
C GLU A 85 -18.62 -15.40 13.94
N ALA A 86 -19.30 -16.28 13.20
CA ALA A 86 -18.83 -16.76 11.90
C ALA A 86 -18.69 -15.63 10.85
N VAL A 87 -19.60 -14.64 10.85
CA VAL A 87 -19.51 -13.48 9.95
C VAL A 87 -18.35 -12.56 10.35
N LEU A 88 -18.12 -12.33 11.64
CA LEU A 88 -16.97 -11.56 12.14
C LEU A 88 -15.63 -12.24 11.85
N GLU A 89 -15.57 -13.58 11.91
CA GLU A 89 -14.40 -14.35 11.47
C GLU A 89 -14.15 -14.19 9.96
N ARG A 90 -15.22 -14.23 9.14
CA ARG A 90 -15.12 -13.96 7.70
C ARG A 90 -14.58 -12.56 7.43
N ARG A 91 -15.07 -11.55 8.14
CA ARG A 91 -14.56 -10.17 8.08
C ARG A 91 -13.08 -10.11 8.41
N THR A 92 -12.66 -10.72 9.52
CA THR A 92 -11.26 -10.78 9.96
C THR A 92 -10.34 -11.40 8.91
N ARG A 93 -10.78 -12.47 8.23
CA ARG A 93 -10.02 -13.10 7.14
C ARG A 93 -9.81 -12.18 5.95
N ILE A 94 -10.81 -11.40 5.56
CA ILE A 94 -10.69 -10.46 4.43
C ILE A 94 -9.76 -9.30 4.82
N MET A 95 -9.88 -8.76 6.03
CA MET A 95 -8.95 -7.73 6.54
C MET A 95 -7.50 -8.22 6.55
N ALA A 96 -7.27 -9.50 6.90
CA ALA A 96 -5.93 -10.09 6.85
C ALA A 96 -5.38 -10.16 5.41
N ARG A 97 -6.20 -10.55 4.42
CA ARG A 97 -5.82 -10.55 3.00
C ARG A 97 -5.49 -9.15 2.48
N VAL A 98 -6.25 -8.13 2.88
CA VAL A 98 -5.97 -6.73 2.55
C VAL A 98 -4.60 -6.31 3.09
N ARG A 99 -4.30 -6.64 4.36
CA ARG A 99 -2.99 -6.35 4.97
C ARG A 99 -1.85 -7.04 4.22
N GLU A 100 -2.03 -8.31 3.88
CA GLU A 100 -1.05 -9.09 3.10
C GLU A 100 -0.79 -8.47 1.73
N HIS A 101 -1.83 -8.14 0.96
CA HIS A 101 -1.69 -7.55 -0.37
C HIS A 101 -1.05 -6.17 -0.32
N ASN A 102 -1.40 -5.35 0.67
CA ASN A 102 -0.79 -4.04 0.86
C ASN A 102 0.71 -4.17 1.19
N GLN A 103 1.09 -5.13 2.05
CA GLN A 103 2.49 -5.40 2.35
C GLN A 103 3.26 -5.83 1.08
N LEU A 104 2.74 -6.81 0.33
CA LEU A 104 3.38 -7.29 -0.90
C LEU A 104 3.55 -6.18 -1.94
N LEU A 105 2.56 -5.32 -2.12
CA LEU A 105 2.65 -4.17 -3.02
C LEU A 105 3.71 -3.17 -2.55
N SER A 106 3.72 -2.85 -1.26
CA SER A 106 4.71 -1.94 -0.68
C SER A 106 6.14 -2.44 -0.89
N GLU A 107 6.36 -3.75 -0.73
CA GLU A 107 7.65 -4.40 -0.99
C GLU A 107 8.03 -4.33 -2.48
N LYS A 108 7.10 -4.62 -3.39
CA LYS A 108 7.32 -4.50 -4.85
C LYS A 108 7.70 -3.07 -5.26
N ILE A 109 6.98 -2.07 -4.75
CA ILE A 109 7.24 -0.66 -5.04
C ILE A 109 8.64 -0.27 -4.56
N ARG A 110 9.04 -0.68 -3.34
CA ARG A 110 10.40 -0.44 -2.84
C ARG A 110 11.46 -1.11 -3.70
N GLY A 111 11.24 -2.35 -4.13
CA GLY A 111 12.14 -3.06 -5.04
C GLY A 111 12.34 -2.30 -6.36
N MET A 112 11.24 -1.84 -6.99
CA MET A 112 11.30 -1.04 -8.21
C MET A 112 12.07 0.27 -8.02
N MET A 113 11.84 0.99 -6.91
CA MET A 113 12.58 2.21 -6.60
C MET A 113 14.08 1.96 -6.41
N SER A 114 14.46 0.82 -5.82
CA SER A 114 15.87 0.44 -5.67
C SER A 114 16.55 0.22 -7.02
N VAL A 115 15.89 -0.50 -7.94
CA VAL A 115 16.41 -0.73 -9.30
C VAL A 115 16.53 0.59 -10.06
N ILE A 116 15.49 1.44 -10.03
CA ILE A 116 15.51 2.75 -10.70
C ILE A 116 16.65 3.63 -10.17
N SER A 117 16.91 3.61 -8.85
CA SER A 117 17.97 4.41 -8.23
C SER A 117 19.37 3.94 -8.63
N GLU A 118 19.57 2.63 -8.74
CA GLU A 118 20.83 2.04 -9.23
C GLU A 118 21.08 2.42 -10.69
N GLU A 119 20.09 2.22 -11.56
CA GLU A 119 20.16 2.58 -12.99
C GLU A 119 20.43 4.09 -13.18
N LEU A 120 19.78 4.96 -12.40
CA LEU A 120 20.02 6.40 -12.43
C LEU A 120 21.46 6.74 -12.02
N THR A 121 21.99 6.04 -11.01
CA THR A 121 23.36 6.24 -10.51
C THR A 121 24.38 5.80 -11.56
N GLN A 122 24.19 4.62 -12.15
CA GLN A 122 25.04 4.12 -13.23
C GLN A 122 24.99 5.01 -14.47
N ALA A 123 23.81 5.50 -14.86
CA ALA A 123 23.67 6.44 -15.98
C ALA A 123 24.42 7.76 -15.72
N ARG A 124 24.37 8.28 -14.50
CA ARG A 124 25.13 9.48 -14.09
C ARG A 124 26.64 9.26 -14.13
N ILE A 125 27.11 8.12 -13.62
CA ILE A 125 28.53 7.74 -13.67
C ILE A 125 29.00 7.57 -15.11
N GLY A 126 28.24 6.87 -15.95
CA GLY A 126 28.51 6.70 -17.37
C GLY A 126 28.58 8.04 -18.12
N LYS A 127 27.64 8.96 -17.84
CA LYS A 127 27.66 10.32 -18.40
C LYS A 127 28.91 11.11 -17.95
N ALA A 128 29.30 11.01 -16.67
CA ALA A 128 30.50 11.66 -16.17
C ALA A 128 31.79 11.08 -16.81
N ALA A 129 31.88 9.76 -16.95
CA ALA A 129 32.99 9.09 -17.61
C ALA A 129 33.12 9.48 -19.10
N MET A 130 32.00 9.56 -19.83
CA MET A 130 31.99 10.02 -21.22
C MET A 130 32.27 11.53 -21.35
N SER A 131 31.88 12.36 -20.37
CA SER A 131 32.21 13.78 -20.35
C SER A 131 33.70 14.02 -20.09
N GLY A 132 34.36 13.17 -19.29
CA GLY A 132 35.80 13.23 -19.04
C GLY A 132 36.63 12.92 -20.29
N TYR A 133 36.16 12.01 -21.14
CA TYR A 133 36.87 11.61 -22.37
C TYR A 133 36.87 12.70 -23.46
N ARG A 134 35.92 13.65 -23.45
CA ARG A 134 35.86 14.76 -24.41
C ARG A 134 36.69 15.98 -24.03
N GLY A 135 37.28 16.03 -22.84
CA GLY A 135 38.04 17.18 -22.34
C GLY A 135 39.57 17.08 -22.49
N GLN A 136 40.10 15.94 -22.94
CA GLN A 136 41.54 15.65 -22.92
C GLN A 136 42.13 15.44 -24.31
N ASP A 137 41.69 16.24 -25.29
CA ASP A 137 42.28 16.28 -26.64
C ASP A 137 42.78 17.68 -27.03
N GLN A 138 43.31 18.42 -26.05
CA GLN A 138 44.31 19.47 -26.32
C GLN A 138 45.68 18.97 -25.85
N GLY A 139 46.29 18.17 -26.73
CA GLY A 139 47.64 17.67 -26.57
C GLY A 139 48.66 18.79 -26.40
N LYS A 140 49.24 18.87 -25.20
CA LYS A 140 50.59 19.40 -25.02
C LYS A 140 51.56 18.24 -25.24
N GLY A 141 52.05 18.12 -26.48
CA GLY A 141 53.21 17.29 -26.78
C GLY A 141 54.44 17.87 -26.07
N SER A 142 54.99 17.11 -25.12
CA SER A 142 56.31 17.36 -24.56
C SER A 142 57.19 16.18 -24.98
N ILE A 143 57.93 16.35 -26.08
CA ILE A 143 59.09 15.53 -26.38
C ILE A 143 60.24 16.12 -25.56
N LEU A 144 60.54 15.51 -24.42
CA LEU A 144 61.81 15.76 -23.73
C LEU A 144 62.87 14.87 -24.37
N THR A 145 63.71 15.51 -25.17
CA THR A 145 64.94 14.98 -25.78
C THR A 145 65.84 14.40 -24.69
N SER A 146 66.11 13.10 -24.75
CA SER A 146 67.12 12.44 -23.94
C SER A 146 68.51 12.84 -24.43
N ILE A 147 69.31 13.35 -23.51
CA ILE A 147 70.73 13.66 -23.65
C ILE A 147 71.53 12.37 -23.90
N PHE A 148 72.29 12.30 -24.99
CA PHE A 148 73.64 11.73 -25.10
C PHE A 148 74.37 12.34 -26.30
#